data_AF-A0A3A9G845-F1
#
_entry.id   AF-A0A3A9G845-F1
#
_cell.length_a   1.000
_cell.length_b   1.000
_cell.length_c   1.000
_cell.angle_alpha   90.00
_cell.angle_beta   90.00
_cell.angle_gamma   90.00
#
_symmetry.space_group_name_H-M   'P 1'
#
loop_
_entity.id
_entity.type
_entity.pdbx_description
1 polymer ?
#
loop_
_entity_poly.entity_id
_entity_poly.type
_entity_poly.pdbx_seq_one_letter_code
_entity_poly.pdbx_strand_id
1 'polypeptide(L)'
;MKICGAVLAIFYVGLMVFAVYKEKLKSISSAFILIGCLLVFLYTFLNMVWCKNFIMIMIIGMLSISVGTFINGFKGKNLHIHHHVIRIIVEIVSVC
;
A
#
# COMPACT_ATOMS: atom_id res chain seq x y z
N MET A 1 13.89 11.35 13.22
CA MET A 1 13.11 10.14 12.81
C MET A 1 12.15 10.35 11.64
N LYS A 2 11.78 11.59 11.24
CA LYS A 2 10.84 11.83 10.13
C LYS A 2 11.38 11.45 8.74
N ILE A 3 12.69 11.61 8.52
CA ILE A 3 13.31 11.44 7.18
C ILE A 3 13.45 9.96 6.80
N CYS A 4 13.95 9.10 7.70
CA CYS A 4 14.07 7.66 7.40
C CYS A 4 12.73 7.01 7.06
N GLY A 5 11.66 7.35 7.79
CA GLY A 5 10.32 6.86 7.49
C GLY A 5 9.82 7.33 6.11
N ALA A 6 10.10 8.58 5.75
CA ALA A 6 9.76 9.10 4.42
C ALA A 6 10.54 8.40 3.30
N VAL A 7 11.84 8.15 3.49
CA VAL A 7 12.68 7.42 2.52
C VAL A 7 12.17 5.99 2.33
N LEU A 8 11.83 5.29 3.42
CA LEU A 8 11.22 3.96 3.37
C LEU A 8 9.87 3.96 2.64
N ALA A 9 9.01 4.96 2.89
CA ALA A 9 7.73 5.07 2.22
C ALA A 9 7.87 5.30 0.70
N ILE A 10 8.82 6.16 0.30
CA ILE A 10 9.11 6.41 -1.12
C ILE A 10 9.65 5.13 -1.79
N PHE A 11 10.56 4.42 -1.13
CA PHE A 11 11.12 3.18 -1.65
C PHE A 11 10.04 2.09 -1.78
N TYR A 12 9.15 1.98 -0.80
CA TYR A 12 8.02 1.05 -0.81
C TYR A 12 7.03 1.36 -1.95
N VAL A 13 6.64 2.62 -2.13
CA VAL A 13 5.79 3.05 -3.24
C VAL A 13 6.44 2.75 -4.58
N GLY A 14 7.74 3.05 -4.73
CA GLY A 14 8.50 2.76 -5.95
C GLY A 14 8.49 1.27 -6.31
N LEU A 15 8.74 0.39 -5.33
CA LEU A 15 8.70 -1.06 -5.53
C LEU A 15 7.30 -1.56 -5.92
N MET A 16 6.25 -1.06 -5.28
CA MET A 16 4.87 -1.47 -5.57
C MET A 16 4.42 -1.01 -6.96
N VAL A 17 4.76 0.22 -7.36
CA VAL A 17 4.50 0.71 -8.72
C VAL A 17 5.28 -0.10 -9.75
N PHE A 18 6.55 -0.41 -9.48
CA PHE A 18 7.36 -1.23 -10.37
C PHE A 18 6.78 -2.65 -10.54
N ALA A 19 6.30 -3.27 -9.46
CA ALA A 19 5.62 -4.57 -9.51
C ALA A 19 4.37 -4.50 -10.39
N VAL A 20 3.53 -3.47 -10.22
CA VAL A 20 2.33 -3.25 -11.04
C VAL A 20 2.66 -3.08 -12.52
N TYR A 21 3.70 -2.32 -12.84
CA TYR A 21 4.17 -2.12 -14.23
C TYR A 21 4.70 -3.42 -14.84
N LYS A 22 5.49 -4.20 -14.09
CA LYS A 22 6.10 -5.45 -14.56
C LYS A 22 5.07 -6.56 -14.76
N GLU A 23 4.08 -6.69 -13.88
CA GLU A 23 3.03 -7.70 -13.99
C GLU A 23 1.97 -7.37 -15.06
N LYS A 24 2.08 -6.25 -15.80
CA LYS A 24 1.10 -5.80 -16.81
C LYS A 24 -0.35 -5.95 -16.31
N LEU A 25 -0.59 -5.58 -15.06
CA LEU A 25 -1.89 -5.76 -14.43
C LEU A 25 -2.93 -4.79 -15.02
N LYS A 26 -3.58 -5.19 -16.11
CA LYS A 26 -4.82 -4.58 -16.63
C LYS A 26 -6.02 -5.09 -15.82
N SER A 27 -6.08 -4.75 -14.54
CA SER A 27 -7.16 -5.20 -13.66
C SER A 27 -7.49 -4.13 -12.63
N ILE A 28 -8.73 -4.11 -12.13
CA ILE A 28 -9.20 -3.21 -11.07
C ILE A 28 -8.26 -3.22 -9.85
N SER A 29 -7.61 -4.35 -9.59
CA SER A 29 -6.57 -4.53 -8.58
C SER A 29 -5.38 -3.55 -8.68
N SER A 30 -4.83 -3.29 -9.89
CA SER A 30 -3.70 -2.38 -10.03
C SER A 30 -4.10 -0.93 -9.76
N ALA A 31 -5.33 -0.56 -10.10
CA ALA A 31 -5.88 0.75 -9.77
C ALA A 31 -5.95 0.94 -8.24
N PHE A 32 -6.40 -0.06 -7.49
CA PHE A 32 -6.41 -0.02 -6.02
C PHE A 32 -5.00 0.08 -5.41
N ILE A 33 -4.02 -0.65 -5.95
CA ILE A 33 -2.62 -0.56 -5.49
C ILE A 33 -2.05 0.82 -5.76
N LEU A 34 -2.28 1.38 -6.96
CA LEU A 34 -1.83 2.72 -7.34
C LEU A 34 -2.48 3.80 -6.47
N ILE A 35 -3.79 3.73 -6.25
CA ILE A 35 -4.52 4.68 -5.40
C ILE A 35 -4.00 4.62 -3.96
N GLY A 36 -3.82 3.42 -3.42
CA GLY A 36 -3.26 3.24 -2.07
C GLY A 36 -1.82 3.76 -1.95
N CYS A 37 -0.98 3.51 -2.95
CA CYS A 37 0.37 4.08 -3.01
C CYS A 37 0.34 5.61 -3.07
N LEU A 38 -0.59 6.20 -3.83
CA LEU A 38 -0.76 7.64 -3.92
C LEU A 38 -1.15 8.24 -2.56
N LEU A 39 -2.04 7.58 -1.81
CA LEU A 39 -2.42 7.99 -0.46
C LEU A 39 -1.24 7.93 0.53
N VAL A 40 -0.43 6.87 0.50
CA VAL A 40 0.76 6.74 1.36
C VAL A 40 1.81 7.81 1.01
N PHE A 41 1.98 8.09 -0.27
CA PHE A 41 2.85 9.17 -0.74
C PHE A 41 2.34 10.54 -0.28
N LEU A 42 1.03 10.79 -0.42
CA LEU A 42 0.38 12.02 0.03
C LEU A 42 0.50 12.20 1.55
N TYR A 43 0.29 11.15 2.35
CA TYR A 43 0.54 11.16 3.79
C TYR A 43 1.99 11.53 4.11
N THR A 44 2.96 10.92 3.42
CA THR A 44 4.38 11.19 3.65
C THR A 44 4.72 12.64 3.35
N PHE A 45 4.17 13.18 2.25
CA PHE A 45 4.32 14.58 1.86
C PHE A 45 3.69 15.54 2.87
N LEU A 46 2.43 15.29 3.27
CA LEU A 46 1.71 16.05 4.31
C LEU A 46 2.45 16.01 5.65
N ASN A 47 2.99 14.87 6.04
CA ASN A 47 3.73 14.72 7.29
C ASN A 47 5.06 15.51 7.26
N MET A 48 5.73 15.57 6.11
CA MET A 48 6.93 16.39 5.92
C MET A 48 6.62 17.89 5.95
N VAL A 49 5.57 18.33 5.24
CA VAL A 49 5.24 19.76 5.07
C VAL A 49 4.51 20.34 6.29
N TRP A 50 3.53 19.63 6.83
CA TRP A 50 2.63 20.15 7.87
C TRP A 50 2.99 19.71 9.30
N CYS A 51 3.96 18.79 9.48
CA CYS A 51 4.34 18.23 10.78
C CYS A 51 3.19 17.66 11.64
N LYS A 52 1.99 17.48 11.05
CA LYS A 52 0.82 16.86 11.67
C LYS A 52 0.71 15.41 11.22
N ASN A 53 0.45 14.52 12.18
CA ASN A 53 0.31 13.10 11.93
C ASN A 53 -1.11 12.77 11.45
N PHE A 54 -1.32 12.71 10.13
CA PHE A 54 -2.57 12.26 9.52
C PHE A 54 -2.63 10.73 9.41
N ILE A 55 -2.60 10.03 10.54
CA ILE A 55 -2.56 8.56 10.62
C ILE A 55 -3.72 7.90 9.85
N MET A 56 -4.91 8.52 9.83
CA MET A 56 -6.07 8.00 9.09
C MET A 56 -5.81 7.83 7.57
N ILE A 57 -5.06 8.74 6.96
CA ILE A 57 -4.72 8.67 5.52
C ILE A 57 -3.80 7.49 5.25
N MET A 58 -2.84 7.25 6.16
CA MET A 58 -1.93 6.12 6.08
C MET A 58 -2.69 4.78 6.18
N ILE A 59 -3.63 4.69 7.13
CA ILE A 59 -4.47 3.49 7.32
C ILE A 59 -5.28 3.18 6.05
N ILE A 60 -5.95 4.18 5.48
CA ILE A 60 -6.75 4.00 4.25
C ILE A 60 -5.86 3.62 3.06
N GLY A 61 -4.67 4.23 2.95
CA GLY A 61 -3.69 3.90 1.91
C GLY A 61 -3.21 2.45 2.00
N MET A 62 -2.87 2.00 3.20
CA MET A 62 -2.44 0.62 3.49
C MET A 62 -3.56 -0.40 3.17
N LEU A 63 -4.78 -0.14 3.64
CA LEU A 63 -5.96 -0.98 3.33
C LEU A 63 -6.22 -1.10 1.82
N SER A 64 -6.11 0.02 1.08
CA SER A 64 -6.30 0.04 -0.36
C SER A 64 -5.26 -0.82 -1.11
N ILE A 65 -3.99 -0.75 -0.68
CA ILE A 65 -2.93 -1.60 -1.21
C ILE A 65 -3.22 -3.07 -0.90
N SER A 66 -3.64 -3.39 0.33
CA SER A 66 -3.97 -4.75 0.75
C SER A 66 -5.09 -5.36 -0.08
N VAL A 67 -6.21 -4.65 -0.24
CA VAL A 67 -7.35 -5.06 -1.10
C VAL A 67 -6.91 -5.24 -2.55
N GLY A 68 -6.12 -4.29 -3.07
CA GLY A 68 -5.58 -4.36 -4.43
C GLY A 68 -4.72 -5.62 -4.64
N THR A 69 -3.81 -5.92 -3.71
CA THR A 69 -2.97 -7.12 -3.77
C THR A 69 -3.74 -8.42 -3.57
N PHE A 70 -4.79 -8.42 -2.75
CA PHE A 70 -5.65 -9.59 -2.53
C PHE A 70 -6.44 -9.95 -3.79
N ILE A 71 -7.07 -8.97 -4.43
CA ILE A 71 -7.79 -9.17 -5.70
C ILE A 71 -6.82 -9.63 -6.79
N ASN A 72 -5.57 -9.14 -6.76
CA ASN A 72 -4.52 -9.62 -7.66
C ASN A 72 -4.24 -11.12 -7.46
N GLY A 73 -3.92 -11.50 -6.21
CA GLY A 73 -3.57 -12.87 -5.84
C GLY A 73 -4.71 -13.87 -6.01
N PHE A 74 -5.96 -13.42 -5.97
CA PHE A 74 -7.12 -14.26 -6.29
C PHE A 74 -7.23 -14.55 -7.80
N LYS A 75 -6.83 -13.60 -8.65
CA LYS A 75 -6.91 -13.71 -10.11
C LYS A 75 -5.72 -14.47 -10.70
N GLY A 76 -4.53 -14.31 -10.12
CA GLY A 76 -3.34 -15.10 -10.43
C GLY A 76 -3.26 -16.33 -9.52
N LYS A 77 -3.80 -17.48 -9.96
CA LYS A 77 -3.56 -18.79 -9.33
C LYS A 77 -2.04 -19.08 -9.29
N ASN A 78 -1.30 -18.57 -8.31
CA ASN A 78 -0.09 -19.14 -7.73
C ASN A 78 0.62 -18.16 -6.79
N LEU A 79 0.90 -18.67 -5.58
CA LEU A 79 1.87 -18.22 -4.58
C LEU A 79 1.59 -16.88 -3.88
N HIS A 80 1.57 -16.93 -2.54
CA HIS A 80 1.49 -15.84 -1.54
C HIS A 80 0.12 -15.33 -1.07
N ILE A 81 -0.99 -16.05 -1.32
CA ILE A 81 -2.29 -15.71 -0.69
C ILE A 81 -2.19 -15.73 0.85
N HIS A 82 -1.47 -16.70 1.44
CA HIS A 82 -1.31 -16.77 2.90
C HIS A 82 -0.65 -15.54 3.51
N HIS A 83 0.44 -15.02 2.91
CA HIS A 83 1.15 -13.86 3.46
C HIS A 83 0.36 -12.56 3.28
N HIS A 84 -0.42 -12.43 2.20
CA HIS A 84 -1.32 -11.29 2.00
C HIS A 84 -2.53 -11.33 2.93
N VAL A 85 -3.11 -12.52 3.17
CA VAL A 85 -4.20 -12.70 4.14
C VAL A 85 -3.73 -12.41 5.56
N ILE A 86 -2.53 -12.87 5.94
CA ILE A 86 -1.92 -12.53 7.24
C ILE A 86 -1.72 -11.01 7.36
N ARG A 87 -1.25 -10.34 6.31
CA ARG A 87 -1.11 -8.87 6.29
C ARG A 87 -2.46 -8.17 6.52
N ILE A 88 -3.52 -8.60 5.85
CA ILE A 88 -4.86 -8.03 6.01
C ILE A 88 -5.39 -8.23 7.43
N ILE A 89 -5.23 -9.43 7.99
CA ILE A 89 -5.68 -9.73 9.37
C ILE A 89 -4.92 -8.87 10.39
N VAL A 90 -3.60 -8.73 10.22
CA VAL A 90 -2.77 -7.89 11.09
C VAL A 90 -3.14 -6.41 10.94
N GLU A 91 -3.43 -5.94 9.72
CA GLU A 91 -3.89 -4.56 9.50
C GLU A 91 -5.25 -4.30 10.14
N ILE A 92 -6.20 -5.23 10.04
CA ILE A 92 -7.51 -5.09 10.69
C ILE A 92 -7.37 -5.05 12.22
N VAL A 93 -6.57 -5.96 12.79
CA VAL A 93 -6.32 -6.01 14.25
C VAL A 93 -5.56 -4.77 14.73
N SER A 94 -4.67 -4.19 13.92
CA SER A 94 -3.95 -2.98 14.28
C SER A 94 -4.79 -1.70 14.17
N VAL A 95 -5.89 -1.73 13.42
CA VAL A 95 -6.77 -0.57 13.17
C VAL A 95 -7.99 -0.56 14.11
N CYS A 96 -8.41 -1.73 14.61
CA CYS A 96 -9.38 -1.87 15.71
C CYS A 96 -8.75 -1.56 17.07
#